data_AF-A0A661VVN1-F1
#
_entry.id   AF-A0A661VVN1-F1
#
_cell.length_a   1.000
_cell.length_b   1.000
_cell.length_c   1.000
_cell.angle_alpha   90.00
_cell.angle_beta   90.00
_cell.angle_gamma   90.00
#
_symmetry.space_group_name_H-M   'P 1'
#
loop_
_entity.id
_entity.type
_entity.pdbx_description
1 polymer ?
#
loop_
_entity_poly.entity_id
_entity_poly.type
_entity_poly.pdbx_seq_one_letter_code
_entity_poly.pdbx_strand_id
1 'polypeptide(L)'
;MTTPVEKLTNILCLEAEKYQDRAVFGGLARFADTWLREAGDTFGPEATDWVQAVADRLRAYSDLPDRTSRQEAVTELLEMLKAAPPSRPPQRKERREKAALTPPVPARAEPAPTPPAPTYARIGLDSPVTVLQGVGPRQAERLAKLGIHTIRDMLYFFPRRYDDYSQLKPINRLEYGEEVTIIAQVWDAGARETRGGGVIFKATLSDGTGFIEATWFNQP
;
A
#
# COMPACT_ATOMS: atom_id res chain seq x y z
N MET A 1 6.94 -5.41 -2.00
CA MET A 1 7.21 -4.01 -2.37
C MET A 1 8.08 -4.08 -3.61
N THR A 2 7.61 -3.61 -4.76
CA THR A 2 8.40 -3.59 -6.00
C THR A 2 9.53 -2.58 -5.86
N THR A 3 10.74 -2.92 -6.27
CA THR A 3 11.87 -1.98 -6.21
C THR A 3 11.68 -0.86 -7.23
N PRO A 4 12.25 0.34 -7.02
CA PRO A 4 12.19 1.42 -8.00
C PRO A 4 12.74 1.03 -9.39
N VAL A 5 13.70 0.09 -9.43
CA VAL A 5 14.28 -0.45 -10.68
C VAL A 5 13.30 -1.38 -11.39
N GLU A 6 12.63 -2.28 -10.67
CA GLU A 6 11.59 -3.16 -11.25
C GLU A 6 10.43 -2.34 -11.83
N LYS A 7 10.00 -1.30 -11.11
CA LYS A 7 8.92 -0.39 -11.55
C LYS A 7 9.29 0.31 -12.86
N LEU A 8 10.50 0.85 -12.97
CA LEU A 8 10.97 1.50 -14.19
C LEU A 8 11.18 0.50 -15.34
N THR A 9 11.68 -0.71 -15.05
CA THR A 9 11.85 -1.77 -16.06
C THR A 9 10.51 -2.13 -16.70
N ASN A 10 9.46 -2.33 -15.90
CA ASN A 10 8.12 -2.62 -16.40
C ASN A 10 7.56 -1.51 -17.29
N ILE A 11 7.79 -0.25 -16.91
CA ILE A 11 7.36 0.92 -17.69
C ILE A 11 8.08 0.98 -19.03
N LEU A 12 9.39 0.72 -19.06
CA LEU A 12 10.19 0.70 -20.30
C LEU A 12 9.80 -0.48 -21.20
N CYS A 13 9.43 -1.63 -20.64
CA CYS A 13 8.89 -2.75 -21.40
C CYS A 13 7.55 -2.40 -22.07
N LEU A 14 6.65 -1.70 -21.38
CA LEU A 14 5.39 -1.21 -21.96
C LEU A 14 5.63 -0.16 -23.06
N GLU A 15 6.62 0.70 -22.87
CA GLU A 15 7.01 1.70 -23.86
C GLU A 15 7.62 1.06 -25.12
N ALA A 16 8.38 -0.04 -24.97
CA ALA A 16 8.99 -0.78 -26.07
C ALA A 16 7.97 -1.39 -27.07
N GLU A 17 6.68 -1.43 -26.74
CA GLU A 17 5.65 -1.87 -27.68
C GLU A 17 5.31 -0.81 -28.74
N LYS A 18 5.31 0.48 -28.35
CA LYS A 18 4.74 1.56 -29.16
C LYS A 18 5.65 2.77 -29.35
N TYR A 19 6.64 2.98 -28.48
CA TYR A 19 7.60 4.09 -28.51
C TYR A 19 6.95 5.48 -28.65
N GLN A 20 5.85 5.70 -27.92
CA GLN A 20 4.98 6.88 -28.05
C GLN A 20 5.06 7.87 -26.89
N ASP A 21 5.89 7.61 -25.89
CA ASP A 21 5.98 8.35 -24.62
C ASP A 21 4.63 8.37 -23.87
N ARG A 22 3.94 7.22 -23.87
CA ARG A 22 2.58 7.07 -23.32
C ARG A 22 2.44 5.93 -22.31
N ALA A 23 3.53 5.27 -21.96
CA ALA A 23 3.54 4.24 -20.92
C ALA A 23 3.15 4.76 -19.53
N VAL A 24 3.26 6.07 -19.28
CA VAL A 24 2.90 6.72 -18.01
C VAL A 24 2.09 8.00 -18.26
N PHE A 25 1.17 8.32 -17.36
CA PHE A 25 0.36 9.54 -17.44
C PHE A 25 1.26 10.79 -17.41
N GLY A 26 1.32 11.51 -18.53
CA GLY A 26 2.16 12.69 -18.68
C GLY A 26 3.59 12.45 -19.18
N GLY A 27 3.90 11.24 -19.67
CA GLY A 27 5.17 10.89 -20.30
C GLY A 27 6.30 10.53 -19.33
N LEU A 28 7.39 9.99 -19.87
CA LEU A 28 8.57 9.53 -19.14
C LEU A 28 9.33 10.68 -18.47
N ALA A 29 9.31 11.89 -19.03
CA ALA A 29 9.90 13.07 -18.40
C ALA A 29 9.28 13.41 -17.04
N ARG A 30 7.95 13.32 -16.89
CA ARG A 30 7.28 13.54 -15.59
C ARG A 30 7.52 12.40 -14.62
N PHE A 31 7.60 11.18 -15.13
CA PHE A 31 7.92 10.02 -14.31
C PHE A 31 9.34 10.10 -13.73
N ALA A 32 10.31 10.65 -14.48
CA ALA A 32 11.69 10.80 -14.06
C ALA A 32 11.86 11.52 -12.71
N ASP A 33 11.07 12.57 -12.46
CA ASP A 33 11.14 13.33 -11.21
C ASP A 33 10.68 12.53 -9.99
N THR A 34 9.69 11.67 -10.18
CA THR A 34 9.15 10.80 -9.13
C THR A 34 10.10 9.63 -8.89
N TRP A 35 10.63 9.05 -9.97
CA TRP A 35 11.59 7.96 -9.91
C TRP A 35 12.91 8.37 -9.26
N LEU A 36 13.43 9.58 -9.56
CA LEU A 36 14.66 10.12 -8.97
C LEU A 36 14.59 10.17 -7.44
N ARG A 37 13.44 10.57 -6.87
CA ARG A 37 13.23 10.60 -5.41
C ARG A 37 13.20 9.18 -4.83
N GLU A 38 12.39 8.30 -5.41
CA GLU A 38 12.23 6.90 -4.94
C GLU A 38 13.56 6.11 -5.02
N ALA A 39 14.33 6.30 -6.08
CA ALA A 39 15.62 5.65 -6.29
C ALA A 39 16.72 6.27 -5.40
N GLY A 40 16.74 7.59 -5.22
CA GLY A 40 17.68 8.25 -4.31
C GLY A 40 17.58 7.74 -2.87
N ASP A 41 16.35 7.55 -2.38
CA ASP A 41 16.10 6.99 -1.04
C ASP A 41 16.53 5.52 -0.91
N THR A 42 16.52 4.77 -2.01
CA THR A 42 16.80 3.33 -2.03
C THR A 42 18.30 3.02 -2.18
N PHE A 43 19.01 3.74 -3.06
CA PHE A 43 20.42 3.47 -3.36
C PHE A 43 21.41 4.34 -2.57
N GLY A 44 20.98 5.49 -2.04
CA GLY A 44 21.81 6.37 -1.23
C GLY A 44 22.85 7.19 -2.04
N PRO A 45 23.80 7.87 -1.36
CA PRO A 45 24.68 8.87 -1.97
C PRO A 45 25.75 8.32 -2.91
N GLU A 46 26.10 7.03 -2.80
CA GLU A 46 27.12 6.39 -3.65
C GLU A 46 26.63 6.12 -5.08
N ALA A 47 25.31 6.02 -5.27
CA ALA A 47 24.69 5.77 -6.57
C ALA A 47 24.02 7.03 -7.15
N THR A 48 24.19 8.21 -6.51
CA THR A 48 23.52 9.44 -6.92
C THR A 48 23.82 9.81 -8.37
N ASP A 49 25.07 9.68 -8.81
CA ASP A 49 25.47 9.98 -10.18
C ASP A 49 24.78 9.05 -11.19
N TRP A 50 24.63 7.76 -10.85
CA TRP A 50 23.92 6.78 -11.70
C TRP A 50 22.42 7.05 -11.74
N VAL A 51 21.78 7.31 -10.59
CA VAL A 51 20.34 7.63 -10.54
C VAL A 51 20.05 8.92 -11.32
N GLN A 52 20.91 9.93 -11.17
CA GLN A 52 20.78 11.19 -11.91
C GLN A 52 20.91 10.98 -13.41
N ALA A 53 21.89 10.19 -13.86
CA ALA A 53 22.09 9.87 -15.27
C ALA A 53 20.87 9.16 -15.89
N VAL A 54 20.26 8.20 -15.17
CA VAL A 54 19.03 7.53 -15.63
C VAL A 54 17.86 8.52 -15.70
N ALA A 55 17.69 9.39 -14.71
CA ALA A 55 16.62 10.39 -14.69
C ALA A 55 16.76 11.41 -15.84
N ASP A 56 17.97 11.88 -16.12
CA ASP A 56 18.22 12.83 -17.20
C ASP A 56 17.96 12.20 -18.58
N ARG A 57 18.29 10.92 -18.76
CA ARG A 57 18.00 10.18 -19.99
C ARG A 57 16.50 9.94 -20.19
N LEU A 58 15.75 9.71 -19.11
CA LEU A 58 14.27 9.64 -19.16
C LEU A 58 13.64 10.99 -19.54
N ARG A 59 14.18 12.13 -19.07
CA ARG A 59 13.72 13.46 -19.48
C ARG A 59 14.01 13.72 -20.95
N ALA A 60 15.21 13.39 -21.42
CA ALA A 60 15.61 13.56 -22.81
C ALA A 60 14.83 12.67 -23.79
N TYR A 61 14.25 11.56 -23.33
CA TYR A 61 13.46 10.65 -24.17
C TYR A 61 12.22 11.33 -24.78
N SER A 62 11.56 12.21 -24.02
CA SER A 62 10.34 12.91 -24.48
C SER A 62 10.61 13.85 -25.67
N ASP A 63 11.85 14.31 -25.84
CA ASP A 63 12.25 15.23 -26.91
C ASP A 63 12.75 14.53 -28.19
N LEU A 64 12.80 13.19 -28.20
CA LEU A 64 13.28 12.43 -29.37
C LEU A 64 12.20 12.36 -30.47
N PRO A 65 12.49 12.79 -31.71
CA PRO A 65 11.52 12.84 -32.79
C PRO A 65 11.29 11.48 -33.48
N ASP A 66 12.33 10.64 -33.53
CA ASP A 66 12.34 9.44 -34.37
C ASP A 66 12.17 8.15 -33.55
N ARG A 67 11.42 7.20 -34.12
CA ARG A 67 11.17 5.88 -33.50
C ARG A 67 12.46 5.08 -33.29
N THR A 68 13.39 5.15 -34.23
CA THR A 68 14.68 4.45 -34.13
C THR A 68 15.50 4.98 -32.95
N SER A 69 15.60 6.30 -32.81
CA SER A 69 16.30 6.96 -31.70
C SER A 69 15.63 6.66 -30.35
N ARG A 70 14.29 6.55 -30.31
CA ARG A 70 13.55 6.10 -29.13
C ARG A 70 13.86 4.64 -28.79
N GLN A 71 13.94 3.76 -29.78
CA GLN A 71 14.28 2.35 -29.58
C GLN A 71 15.70 2.17 -29.02
N GLU A 72 16.67 2.92 -29.55
CA GLU A 72 18.03 2.95 -29.04
C GLU A 72 18.08 3.45 -27.60
N ALA A 73 17.36 4.54 -27.28
CA ALA A 73 17.30 5.10 -25.94
C ALA A 73 16.66 4.14 -24.92
N VAL A 74 15.58 3.42 -25.28
CA VAL A 74 14.97 2.41 -24.40
C VAL A 74 15.93 1.24 -24.17
N THR A 75 16.63 0.79 -25.22
CA THR A 75 17.59 -0.32 -25.11
C THR A 75 18.76 0.07 -24.20
N GLU A 76 19.30 1.27 -24.37
CA GLU A 76 20.37 1.82 -23.52
C GLU A 76 19.92 1.96 -22.06
N LEU A 77 18.71 2.47 -21.82
CA LEU A 77 18.13 2.57 -20.48
C LEU A 77 17.97 1.20 -19.81
N LEU A 78 17.52 0.19 -20.55
CA LEU A 78 17.40 -1.18 -20.04
C LEU A 78 18.78 -1.78 -19.71
N GLU A 79 19.80 -1.51 -20.51
CA GLU A 79 21.17 -1.93 -20.19
C GLU A 79 21.74 -1.21 -18.96
N MET A 80 21.49 0.10 -18.81
CA MET A 80 21.88 0.85 -17.60
C MET A 80 21.21 0.30 -16.34
N LEU A 81 19.96 -0.15 -16.43
CA LEU A 81 19.22 -0.76 -15.31
C LEU A 81 19.69 -2.18 -14.98
N LYS A 82 20.17 -2.95 -15.97
CA LYS A 82 20.81 -4.26 -15.71
C LYS A 82 22.17 -4.09 -15.02
N ALA A 83 22.90 -3.02 -15.34
CA ALA A 83 24.16 -2.64 -14.70
C ALA A 83 23.96 -1.83 -13.41
N ALA A 84 22.77 -1.91 -12.78
CA ALA A 84 22.48 -1.17 -11.56
C ALA A 84 23.49 -1.52 -10.45
N PRO A 85 24.03 -0.51 -9.73
CA PRO A 85 24.85 -0.76 -8.56
C PRO A 85 24.04 -1.56 -7.53
N PRO A 86 24.69 -2.43 -6.72
CA PRO A 86 23.98 -3.24 -5.74
C PRO A 86 23.13 -2.34 -4.85
N SER A 87 21.81 -2.54 -4.89
CA SER A 87 20.89 -1.85 -4.00
C SER A 87 21.29 -2.19 -2.58
N ARG A 88 21.43 -1.17 -1.72
CA ARG A 88 21.63 -1.41 -0.30
C ARG A 88 20.42 -2.24 0.15
N PRO A 89 20.59 -3.45 0.73
CA PRO A 89 19.47 -4.11 1.37
C PRO A 89 18.86 -3.10 2.36
N PRO A 90 17.54 -3.11 2.59
CA PRO A 90 16.93 -2.19 3.55
C PRO A 90 17.74 -2.29 4.82
N GLN A 91 18.40 -1.19 5.21
CA GLN A 91 19.10 -1.13 6.48
C GLN A 91 18.00 -1.21 7.55
N ARG A 92 17.62 -2.43 7.91
CA ARG A 92 17.21 -2.78 9.26
C ARG A 92 18.36 -2.28 10.10
N LYS A 93 18.22 -1.08 10.68
CA LYS A 93 19.21 -0.38 11.49
C LYS A 93 20.08 -1.40 12.19
N GLU A 94 21.24 -1.69 11.61
CA GLU A 94 22.25 -2.51 12.24
C GLU A 94 22.74 -1.65 13.39
N ARG A 95 22.13 -1.94 14.54
CA ARG A 95 22.74 -1.87 15.86
C ARG A 95 24.22 -2.14 15.65
N ARG A 96 24.98 -1.07 15.64
CA ARG A 96 26.42 -1.07 15.41
C ARG A 96 27.03 -1.92 16.52
N GLU A 97 27.19 -3.20 16.21
CA GLU A 97 27.99 -4.15 16.94
C GLU A 97 29.45 -3.73 16.71
N LYS A 98 29.86 -2.66 17.41
CA LYS A 98 31.28 -2.44 17.68
C LYS A 98 31.63 -3.32 18.85
N ALA A 99 32.30 -4.41 18.48
CA ALA A 99 33.15 -5.28 19.27
C ALA A 99 33.54 -4.74 20.66
N ALA A 100 33.24 -5.57 21.65
CA ALA A 100 34.05 -5.88 22.81
C ALA A 100 35.44 -5.22 22.87
N LEU A 101 35.53 -4.17 23.69
CA LEU A 101 36.65 -3.98 24.60
C LEU A 101 36.01 -3.83 25.96
N THR A 102 36.12 -4.84 26.82
CA THR A 102 35.74 -4.76 28.23
C THR A 102 36.50 -3.61 28.90
N PRO A 103 35.82 -2.57 29.43
CA PRO A 103 36.37 -1.76 30.50
C PRO A 103 36.00 -2.42 31.84
N PRO A 104 36.82 -2.24 32.89
CA PRO A 104 36.57 -2.86 34.19
C PRO A 104 35.28 -2.30 34.78
N VAL A 105 34.50 -3.15 35.44
CA VAL A 105 33.29 -2.76 36.18
C VAL A 105 33.64 -1.60 37.14
N PRO A 106 33.09 -0.39 36.96
CA PRO A 106 33.05 0.58 38.03
C PRO A 106 31.80 0.29 38.88
N ALA A 107 32.00 0.41 40.18
CA ALA A 107 31.03 0.24 41.23
C ALA A 107 29.63 0.80 40.90
N ARG A 108 28.62 -0.06 41.08
CA ARG A 108 27.22 0.24 41.43
C ARG A 108 26.77 1.68 41.11
N ALA A 109 26.46 1.94 39.85
CA ALA A 109 25.58 3.04 39.49
C ALA A 109 24.14 2.63 39.84
N GLU A 110 23.42 3.52 40.52
CA GLU A 110 21.98 3.42 40.75
C GLU A 110 21.25 3.07 39.44
N PRO A 111 20.18 2.26 39.46
CA PRO A 111 19.43 1.97 38.25
C PRO A 111 18.91 3.28 37.66
N ALA A 112 19.34 3.59 36.45
CA ALA A 112 18.77 4.66 35.63
C ALA A 112 17.24 4.53 35.61
N PRO A 113 16.49 5.64 35.60
CA PRO A 113 15.04 5.57 35.52
C PRO A 113 14.66 4.80 34.26
N THR A 114 14.07 3.63 34.46
CA THR A 114 13.33 2.90 33.43
C THR A 114 12.45 3.94 32.72
N PRO A 115 12.43 4.03 31.37
CA PRO A 115 11.37 4.77 30.71
C PRO A 115 10.05 4.30 31.32
N PRO A 116 9.13 5.21 31.71
CA PRO A 116 7.89 4.79 32.32
C PRO A 116 7.26 3.78 31.38
N ALA A 117 7.01 2.56 31.89
CA ALA A 117 6.15 1.61 31.22
C ALA A 117 4.89 2.40 30.81
N PRO A 118 4.33 2.19 29.61
CA PRO A 118 3.09 2.85 29.24
C PRO A 118 2.12 2.67 30.40
N THR A 119 1.62 3.77 30.92
CA THR A 119 0.64 3.82 32.01
C THR A 119 -0.66 3.23 31.49
N TYR A 120 -0.70 1.91 31.27
CA TYR A 120 -1.92 1.14 31.42
C TYR A 120 -2.13 1.07 32.94
N ALA A 121 -2.54 2.19 33.53
CA ALA A 121 -2.92 2.26 34.93
C ALA A 121 -4.03 1.24 35.16
N ARG A 122 -3.65 0.03 35.56
CA ARG A 122 -4.46 -1.10 36.01
C ARG A 122 -5.91 -1.07 35.52
N ILE A 123 -6.09 -1.08 34.20
CA ILE A 123 -7.40 -1.35 33.63
C ILE A 123 -7.61 -2.85 33.84
N GLY A 124 -8.48 -3.17 34.78
CA GLY A 124 -8.82 -4.55 35.09
C GLY A 124 -9.74 -5.13 34.01
N LEU A 125 -9.75 -6.45 33.86
CA LEU A 125 -10.69 -7.13 32.96
C LEU A 125 -12.16 -6.85 33.34
N ASP A 126 -12.41 -6.61 34.62
CA ASP A 126 -13.75 -6.31 35.15
C ASP A 126 -14.08 -4.80 35.10
N SER A 127 -13.19 -3.98 34.52
CA SER A 127 -13.48 -2.57 34.26
C SER A 127 -14.54 -2.43 33.17
N PRO A 128 -15.38 -1.37 33.23
CA PRO A 128 -16.41 -1.14 32.24
C PRO A 128 -15.81 -0.82 30.87
N VAL A 129 -16.52 -1.20 29.81
CA VAL A 129 -16.07 -0.98 28.42
C VAL A 129 -15.86 0.50 28.06
N THR A 130 -16.45 1.44 28.81
CA THR A 130 -16.29 2.89 28.63
C THR A 130 -14.87 3.40 28.92
N VAL A 131 -14.05 2.60 29.60
CA VAL A 131 -12.63 2.92 29.83
C VAL A 131 -11.82 2.79 28.52
N LEU A 132 -12.33 2.02 27.56
CA LEU A 132 -11.69 1.85 26.26
C LEU A 132 -11.86 3.10 25.38
N GLN A 133 -10.76 3.55 24.80
CA GLN A 133 -10.77 4.64 23.83
C GLN A 133 -11.63 4.25 22.62
N GLY A 134 -12.59 5.11 22.25
CA GLY A 134 -13.54 4.86 21.17
C GLY A 134 -14.91 4.32 21.64
N VAL A 135 -15.04 3.86 22.89
CA VAL A 135 -16.33 3.44 23.46
C VAL A 135 -16.97 4.60 24.23
N GLY A 136 -17.66 5.48 23.50
CA GLY A 136 -18.48 6.54 24.10
C GLY A 136 -19.80 6.00 24.69
N PRO A 137 -20.58 6.84 25.39
CA PRO A 137 -21.82 6.44 26.08
C PRO A 137 -22.82 5.72 25.15
N ARG A 138 -23.01 6.23 23.92
CA ARG A 138 -23.89 5.63 22.92
C ARG A 138 -23.44 4.24 22.47
N GLN A 139 -22.13 4.01 22.37
CA GLN A 139 -21.59 2.70 22.00
C GLN A 139 -21.69 1.74 23.18
N ALA A 140 -21.43 2.21 24.40
CA ALA A 140 -21.62 1.43 25.61
C ALA A 140 -23.07 0.96 25.79
N GLU A 141 -24.07 1.80 25.49
CA GLU A 141 -25.49 1.40 25.47
C GLU A 141 -25.79 0.30 24.44
N ARG A 142 -25.17 0.36 23.26
CA ARG A 142 -25.33 -0.67 22.22
C ARG A 142 -24.66 -1.99 22.64
N LEU A 143 -23.46 -1.91 23.22
CA LEU A 143 -22.75 -3.07 23.76
C LEU A 143 -23.52 -3.70 24.92
N ALA A 144 -24.12 -2.90 25.80
CA ALA A 144 -24.96 -3.38 26.89
C ALA A 144 -26.19 -4.15 26.39
N LYS A 145 -26.80 -3.74 25.26
CA LYS A 145 -27.88 -4.50 24.61
C LYS A 145 -27.43 -5.88 24.10
N LEU A 146 -26.14 -6.06 23.85
CA LEU A 146 -25.51 -7.33 23.47
C LEU A 146 -25.01 -8.12 24.70
N GLY A 147 -25.25 -7.63 25.92
CA GLY A 147 -24.78 -8.23 27.18
C GLY A 147 -23.32 -7.94 27.52
N ILE A 148 -22.70 -6.96 26.84
CA ILE A 148 -21.28 -6.62 27.01
C ILE A 148 -21.18 -5.40 27.93
N HIS A 149 -20.70 -5.60 29.17
CA HIS A 149 -20.58 -4.53 30.16
C HIS A 149 -19.12 -4.25 30.54
N THR A 150 -18.31 -5.31 30.58
CA THR A 150 -16.90 -5.26 30.97
C THR A 150 -15.95 -5.58 29.82
N ILE A 151 -14.68 -5.26 30.00
CA ILE A 151 -13.63 -5.61 29.03
C ILE A 151 -13.54 -7.14 28.89
N ARG A 152 -13.74 -7.90 29.96
CA ARG A 152 -13.82 -9.36 29.94
C ARG A 152 -14.91 -9.83 28.99
N ASP A 153 -16.13 -9.29 29.10
CA ASP A 153 -17.25 -9.69 28.26
C ASP A 153 -16.95 -9.43 26.78
N MET A 154 -16.31 -8.29 26.49
CA MET A 154 -15.92 -7.92 25.12
C MET A 154 -14.85 -8.85 24.54
N LEU A 155 -13.88 -9.29 25.34
CA LEU A 155 -12.84 -10.23 24.90
C LEU A 155 -13.38 -11.63 24.60
N TYR A 156 -14.41 -12.05 25.33
CA TYR A 156 -15.08 -13.35 25.12
C TYR A 156 -16.29 -13.25 24.18
N PHE A 157 -16.54 -12.08 23.60
CA PHE A 157 -17.58 -11.89 22.58
C PHE A 157 -17.01 -12.26 21.20
N PHE A 158 -17.05 -13.54 20.88
CA PHE A 158 -16.48 -14.05 19.63
C PHE A 158 -17.35 -13.68 18.40
N PRO A 159 -16.73 -13.44 17.24
CA PRO A 159 -17.46 -13.23 15.99
C PRO A 159 -18.37 -14.43 15.65
N ARG A 160 -19.58 -14.13 15.16
CA ARG A 160 -20.54 -15.17 14.75
C ARG A 160 -20.13 -15.89 13.46
N ARG A 161 -19.50 -15.15 12.54
CA ARG A 161 -18.96 -15.64 11.26
C ARG A 161 -17.65 -14.90 11.00
N TYR A 162 -16.70 -15.60 10.40
CA TYR A 162 -15.53 -15.00 9.76
C TYR A 162 -15.76 -15.03 8.25
N ASP A 163 -15.75 -13.86 7.62
CA ASP A 163 -15.78 -13.75 6.17
C ASP A 163 -14.34 -13.79 5.65
N ASP A 164 -14.02 -14.80 4.83
CA ASP A 164 -12.71 -14.98 4.23
C ASP A 164 -12.67 -14.32 2.85
N TYR A 165 -12.02 -13.16 2.77
CA TYR A 165 -11.84 -12.41 1.52
C TYR A 165 -10.58 -12.81 0.73
N SER A 166 -9.89 -13.89 1.12
CA SER A 166 -8.67 -14.34 0.40
C SER A 166 -8.97 -15.00 -0.95
N GLN A 167 -10.17 -15.54 -1.13
CA GLN A 167 -10.58 -16.26 -2.33
C GLN A 167 -11.08 -15.26 -3.39
N LEU A 168 -10.14 -14.73 -4.16
CA LEU A 168 -10.42 -13.85 -5.28
C LEU A 168 -10.80 -14.66 -6.53
N LYS A 169 -11.95 -14.33 -7.12
CA LYS A 169 -12.37 -14.91 -8.42
C LYS A 169 -12.44 -13.82 -9.50
N PRO A 170 -12.00 -14.11 -10.74
CA PRO A 170 -12.23 -13.22 -11.87
C PRO A 170 -13.70 -13.25 -12.29
N ILE A 171 -14.18 -12.15 -12.89
CA ILE A 171 -15.59 -11.96 -13.29
C ILE A 171 -16.04 -13.05 -14.26
N ASN A 172 -15.18 -13.49 -15.17
CA ASN A 172 -15.52 -14.51 -16.17
C ASN A 172 -15.71 -15.93 -15.61
N ARG A 173 -15.41 -16.17 -14.33
CA ARG A 173 -15.58 -17.47 -13.65
C ARG A 173 -16.60 -17.42 -12.52
N LEU A 174 -17.39 -16.36 -12.46
CA LEU A 174 -18.44 -16.22 -11.46
C LEU A 174 -19.63 -17.11 -11.82
N GLU A 175 -20.15 -17.79 -10.81
CA GLU A 175 -21.38 -18.56 -10.90
C GLU A 175 -22.53 -17.82 -10.21
N TYR A 176 -23.75 -18.08 -10.64
CA TYR A 176 -24.92 -17.46 -10.01
C TYR A 176 -25.17 -18.08 -8.63
N GLY A 177 -25.40 -17.24 -7.63
CA GLY A 177 -25.81 -17.66 -6.29
C GLY A 177 -24.66 -17.91 -5.30
N GLU A 178 -23.41 -17.71 -5.71
CA GLU A 178 -22.26 -17.73 -4.79
C GLU A 178 -21.92 -16.35 -4.22
N GLU A 179 -21.43 -16.34 -2.98
CA GLU A 179 -20.79 -15.18 -2.36
C GLU A 179 -19.31 -15.19 -2.74
N VAL A 180 -18.86 -14.17 -3.46
CA VAL A 180 -17.53 -14.11 -4.07
C VAL A 180 -16.84 -12.78 -3.76
N THR A 181 -15.52 -12.82 -3.72
CA THR A 181 -14.70 -11.61 -3.63
C THR A 181 -14.03 -11.36 -4.98
N ILE A 182 -14.19 -10.15 -5.53
CA ILE A 182 -13.59 -9.74 -6.79
C ILE A 182 -12.79 -8.46 -6.61
N ILE A 183 -11.73 -8.30 -7.39
CA ILE A 183 -11.00 -7.02 -7.54
C ILE A 183 -11.30 -6.51 -8.94
N ALA A 184 -11.89 -5.32 -9.02
CA ALA A 184 -12.30 -4.73 -10.28
C ALA A 184 -12.16 -3.20 -10.25
N GLN A 185 -12.01 -2.61 -11.43
CA GLN A 185 -12.04 -1.18 -11.65
C GLN A 185 -13.47 -0.71 -11.91
N VAL A 186 -13.86 0.40 -11.30
CA VAL A 186 -15.15 1.06 -11.57
C VAL A 186 -15.06 1.77 -12.91
N TRP A 187 -15.96 1.42 -13.84
CA TRP A 187 -16.08 2.05 -15.16
C TRP A 187 -17.13 3.16 -15.18
N ASP A 188 -18.28 2.91 -14.57
CA ASP A 188 -19.37 3.87 -14.46
C ASP A 188 -20.08 3.67 -13.12
N ALA A 189 -20.60 4.76 -12.56
CA ALA A 189 -21.35 4.72 -11.31
C ALA A 189 -22.40 5.83 -11.27
N GLY A 190 -23.61 5.47 -10.85
CA GLY A 190 -24.72 6.41 -10.79
C GLY A 190 -25.75 6.04 -9.72
N ALA A 191 -26.25 7.05 -9.03
CA ALA A 191 -27.40 6.93 -8.17
C ALA A 191 -28.66 7.38 -8.92
N ARG A 192 -29.76 6.64 -8.74
CA ARG A 192 -31.09 7.09 -9.17
C ARG A 192 -32.09 6.95 -8.04
N GLU A 193 -32.99 7.93 -7.95
CA GLU A 193 -34.16 7.81 -7.10
C GLU A 193 -35.21 6.93 -7.77
N THR A 194 -35.80 6.04 -6.98
CA THR A 194 -36.95 5.24 -7.39
C THR A 194 -38.22 6.04 -7.21
N ARG A 195 -39.27 5.65 -7.94
CA ARG A 195 -40.61 6.27 -7.82
C ARG A 195 -41.20 6.22 -6.40
N GLY A 196 -40.67 5.35 -5.53
CA GLY A 196 -41.07 5.23 -4.12
C GLY A 196 -40.15 5.94 -3.13
N GLY A 197 -39.21 6.79 -3.57
CA GLY A 197 -38.32 7.57 -2.71
C GLY A 197 -37.08 6.82 -2.18
N GLY A 198 -36.87 5.55 -2.58
CA GLY A 198 -35.63 4.82 -2.29
C GLY A 198 -34.53 5.15 -3.30
N VAL A 199 -33.26 5.14 -2.87
CA VAL A 199 -32.10 5.37 -3.75
C VAL A 199 -31.54 4.04 -4.21
N ILE A 200 -31.31 3.88 -5.51
CA ILE A 200 -30.57 2.76 -6.07
C ILE A 200 -29.26 3.29 -6.63
N PHE A 201 -28.16 2.88 -6.03
CA PHE A 201 -26.82 3.13 -6.55
C PHE A 201 -26.38 1.93 -7.38
N LYS A 202 -25.89 2.18 -8.59
CA LYS A 202 -25.37 1.15 -9.50
C LYS A 202 -23.96 1.51 -9.91
N ALA A 203 -23.08 0.54 -9.94
CA ALA A 203 -21.75 0.69 -10.50
C ALA A 203 -21.44 -0.47 -11.46
N THR A 204 -20.92 -0.13 -12.64
CA THR A 204 -20.38 -1.10 -13.59
C THR A 204 -18.91 -1.29 -13.29
N LEU A 205 -18.53 -2.53 -13.01
CA LEU A 205 -17.18 -2.94 -12.62
C LEU A 205 -16.56 -3.81 -13.71
N SER A 206 -15.25 -3.71 -13.92
CA SER A 206 -14.49 -4.59 -14.82
C SER A 206 -13.14 -4.96 -14.24
N ASP A 207 -12.74 -6.22 -14.40
CA ASP A 207 -11.42 -6.75 -14.02
C ASP A 207 -10.53 -7.03 -15.25
N GLY A 208 -10.95 -6.57 -16.44
CA GLY A 208 -10.31 -6.87 -17.73
C GLY A 208 -10.73 -8.21 -18.35
N THR A 209 -11.38 -9.11 -17.60
CA THR A 209 -11.94 -10.37 -18.11
C THR A 209 -13.42 -10.29 -18.44
N GLY A 210 -14.15 -9.37 -17.81
CA GLY A 210 -15.57 -9.13 -18.06
C GLY A 210 -16.07 -7.84 -17.42
N PHE A 211 -17.40 -7.66 -17.48
CA PHE A 211 -18.11 -6.58 -16.81
C PHE A 211 -19.17 -7.17 -15.87
N ILE A 212 -19.37 -6.55 -14.73
CA ILE A 212 -20.44 -6.89 -13.78
C ILE A 212 -21.08 -5.62 -13.22
N GLU A 213 -22.39 -5.63 -13.00
CA GLU A 213 -23.13 -4.53 -12.37
C GLU A 213 -23.30 -4.83 -10.87
N ALA A 214 -22.77 -3.98 -10.01
CA ALA A 214 -23.04 -3.98 -8.58
C ALA A 214 -24.17 -2.99 -8.28
N THR A 215 -25.19 -3.44 -7.56
CA THR A 215 -26.35 -2.64 -7.19
C THR A 215 -26.48 -2.57 -5.67
N TRP A 216 -26.53 -1.36 -5.13
CA TRP A 216 -26.78 -1.08 -3.73
C TRP A 216 -28.15 -0.42 -3.57
N PHE A 217 -28.94 -0.95 -2.64
CA PHE A 217 -30.29 -0.46 -2.36
C PHE A 217 -30.29 0.37 -1.08
N ASN A 218 -30.86 1.58 -1.14
CA ASN A 218 -30.98 2.52 -0.03
C ASN A 218 -29.64 2.86 0.67
N GLN A 219 -28.54 2.79 -0.08
CA GLN A 219 -27.21 3.20 0.36
C GLN A 219 -26.73 4.28 -0.62
N PRO A 220 -26.92 5.57 -0.28
CA PRO A 220 -26.46 6.68 -1.10
C PRO A 220 -24.93 6.83 -1.08
#